data_AF-A0A0Q6WGX6-F1
#
_entry.id   AF-A0A0Q6WGX6-F1
#
_cell.length_a   1.000
_cell.length_b   1.000
_cell.length_c   1.000
_cell.angle_alpha   90.00
_cell.angle_beta   90.00
_cell.angle_gamma   90.00
#
_symmetry.space_group_name_H-M   'P 1'
#
loop_
_entity.id
_entity.type
_entity.pdbx_description
1 polymer ?
#
loop_
_entity_poly.entity_id
_entity_poly.type
_entity_poly.pdbx_seq_one_letter_code
_entity_poly.pdbx_strand_id
1 'polypeptide(L)'
;MQYVMAAVVGAGIGFFAFCLFAPLLQWVRLPALRLSGMSESERRFRAVFAIMGEAQRQSLIDYHVQKLGCSREHAMRYAVEDRERDSNRW
;
A
#
# COMPACT_ATOMS: atom_id res chain seq x y z
N MET A 1 2.51 50.18 17.17
CA MET A 1 3.69 49.31 17.34
C MET A 1 3.36 47.93 17.93
N GLN A 2 2.43 47.81 18.89
CA GLN A 2 2.08 46.52 19.52
C GLN A 2 1.42 45.51 18.57
N TYR A 3 0.58 45.97 17.64
CA TYR A 3 -0.14 45.12 16.69
C TYR A 3 0.78 44.44 15.67
N VAL A 4 1.88 45.11 15.31
CA VAL A 4 2.88 44.59 14.35
C VAL A 4 3.68 43.46 15.01
N MET A 5 4.05 43.61 16.28
CA MET A 5 4.73 42.55 17.04
C MET A 5 3.83 41.33 17.23
N ALA A 6 2.54 41.52 17.52
CA ALA A 6 1.59 40.42 17.65
C ALA A 6 1.41 39.65 16.33
N ALA A 7 1.38 40.35 15.19
CA ALA A 7 1.26 39.73 13.87
C ALA A 7 2.50 38.89 13.50
N VAL A 8 3.71 39.40 13.79
CA VAL A 8 4.97 38.69 13.52
C VAL A 8 5.10 37.44 14.38
N VAL A 9 4.74 37.54 15.66
CA VAL A 9 4.77 36.39 16.59
C VAL A 9 3.74 35.33 16.17
N GLY A 10 2.51 35.74 15.82
CA GLY A 10 1.48 34.82 15.34
C GLY A 10 1.86 34.11 14.04
N ALA A 11 2.44 34.83 13.08
CA ALA A 11 2.91 34.27 11.81
C ALA A 11 4.06 33.27 12.02
N GLY A 12 5.01 33.58 12.92
CA GLY A 12 6.11 32.68 13.25
C GLY A 12 5.64 31.36 13.89
N ILE A 13 4.70 31.43 14.83
CA ILE A 13 4.14 30.25 15.51
C ILE A 13 3.36 29.38 14.52
N GLY A 14 2.53 29.99 13.66
CA GLY A 14 1.79 29.28 12.63
C GLY A 14 2.70 28.59 11.61
N PHE A 15 3.76 29.27 11.16
CA PHE A 15 4.74 28.70 10.24
C PHE A 15 5.53 27.55 10.88
N PHE A 16 5.93 27.69 12.15
CA PHE A 16 6.65 26.65 12.88
C PHE A 16 5.78 25.41 13.12
N ALA A 17 4.52 25.61 13.53
CA ALA A 17 3.57 24.52 13.65
C ALA A 17 3.34 23.82 12.30
N PHE A 18 3.16 24.57 11.22
CA PHE A 18 2.99 24.00 9.87
C PHE A 18 4.23 23.20 9.43
N CYS A 19 5.44 23.70 9.66
CA CYS A 19 6.69 23.01 9.36
C CYS A 19 6.89 21.73 10.19
N LEU A 20 6.36 21.66 11.41
CA LEU A 20 6.38 20.44 12.22
C LEU A 20 5.29 19.45 11.81
N PHE A 21 4.11 19.93 11.43
CA PHE A 21 2.99 19.07 11.01
C PHE A 21 3.15 18.52 9.60
N ALA A 22 3.77 19.26 8.67
CA ALA A 22 4.01 18.82 7.29
C ALA A 22 4.78 17.48 7.17
N PRO A 23 5.92 17.25 7.84
CA PRO A 23 6.62 15.96 7.79
C PRO A 23 5.82 14.84 8.47
N LEU A 24 5.02 15.16 9.50
CA LEU A 24 4.13 14.20 10.16
C LEU A 24 3.02 13.72 9.21
N LEU A 25 2.43 14.65 8.45
CA LEU A 25 1.43 14.37 7.41
C LEU A 25 2.03 13.61 6.22
N GLN A 26 3.28 13.90 5.85
CA GLN A 26 3.99 13.12 4.84
C GLN A 26 4.22 11.68 5.32
N TRP A 27 4.60 11.46 6.59
CA TRP A 27 4.78 10.12 7.16
C TRP A 27 3.50 9.26 7.08
N VAL A 28 2.34 9.85 7.38
CA VAL A 28 1.04 9.14 7.30
C VAL A 28 0.63 8.86 5.84
N ARG A 29 1.04 9.69 4.88
CA ARG A 29 0.79 9.50 3.44
C ARG A 29 1.84 8.66 2.72
N LEU A 30 2.88 8.19 3.41
CA LEU A 30 3.96 7.40 2.82
C LEU A 30 3.82 5.86 2.83
N PRO A 31 2.64 5.20 2.98
CA PRO A 31 2.57 3.77 2.62
C PRO A 31 2.67 3.55 1.10
N ALA A 32 2.54 4.58 0.26
CA ALA A 32 2.53 4.43 -1.20
C ALA A 32 3.92 4.20 -1.85
N LEU A 33 5.01 4.73 -1.26
CA LEU A 33 6.35 4.68 -1.89
C LEU A 33 7.09 3.35 -1.67
N ARG A 34 6.70 2.54 -0.68
CA ARG A 34 7.29 1.19 -0.49
C ARG A 34 6.80 0.15 -1.48
N LEU A 35 5.79 0.46 -2.30
CA LEU A 35 5.27 -0.44 -3.34
C LEU A 35 5.95 -0.25 -4.71
N SER A 36 6.92 0.66 -4.84
CA SER A 36 7.54 0.98 -6.14
C SER A 36 8.33 -0.19 -6.77
N GLY A 37 8.60 -1.28 -6.04
CA GLY A 37 9.18 -2.51 -6.57
C GLY A 37 8.20 -3.69 -6.67
N MET A 38 6.95 -3.50 -6.24
CA MET A 38 5.96 -4.58 -6.21
C MET A 38 5.24 -4.65 -7.56
N SER A 39 5.35 -5.79 -8.23
CA SER A 39 4.71 -6.03 -9.52
C SER A 39 3.20 -5.84 -9.41
N GLU A 40 2.57 -5.43 -10.51
CA GLU A 40 1.12 -5.21 -10.54
C GLU A 40 0.34 -6.47 -10.16
N SER A 41 0.82 -7.64 -10.59
CA SER A 41 0.28 -8.95 -10.22
C SER A 41 0.35 -9.20 -8.71
N GLU A 42 1.44 -8.83 -8.05
CA GLU A 42 1.58 -8.96 -6.60
C GLU A 42 0.64 -8.01 -5.85
N ARG A 43 0.47 -6.76 -6.31
CA ARG A 43 -0.52 -5.82 -5.73
C ARG A 43 -1.93 -6.38 -5.80
N ARG A 44 -2.34 -6.85 -6.98
CA ARG A 44 -3.68 -7.40 -7.20
C ARG A 44 -3.91 -8.68 -6.39
N PHE A 45 -2.92 -9.56 -6.34
CA PHE A 45 -2.95 -10.77 -5.52
C PHE A 45 -3.11 -10.44 -4.03
N ARG A 46 -2.31 -9.51 -3.49
CA ARG A 46 -2.44 -9.10 -2.08
C ARG A 46 -3.79 -8.45 -1.77
N ALA A 47 -4.36 -7.70 -2.71
CA ALA A 47 -5.68 -7.10 -2.54
C ALA A 47 -6.80 -8.17 -2.50
N VAL A 48 -6.78 -9.12 -3.43
CA VAL A 48 -7.79 -10.20 -3.51
C VAL A 48 -7.71 -11.17 -2.34
N PHE A 49 -6.49 -11.49 -1.90
CA PHE A 49 -6.23 -12.40 -0.77
C PHE A 49 -5.89 -11.65 0.52
N ALA A 50 -6.38 -10.41 0.69
CA ALA A 50 -6.08 -9.57 1.85
C ALA A 50 -6.51 -10.20 3.19
N ILE A 51 -7.55 -11.05 3.16
CA ILE A 51 -8.07 -11.78 4.32
C ILE A 51 -7.07 -12.86 4.80
N MET A 52 -6.18 -13.34 3.92
CA MET A 52 -5.19 -14.36 4.26
C MET A 52 -3.91 -13.75 4.86
N GLY A 53 -3.32 -14.45 5.81
CA GLY A 53 -1.99 -14.12 6.33
C GLY A 53 -0.90 -14.24 5.26
N GLU A 54 0.23 -13.55 5.46
CA GLU A 54 1.34 -13.53 4.49
C GLU A 54 1.92 -14.94 4.24
N ALA A 55 2.05 -15.77 5.28
CA ALA A 55 2.53 -17.14 5.17
C ALA A 55 1.60 -18.01 4.31
N GLN A 56 0.29 -17.86 4.51
CA GLN A 56 -0.72 -18.59 3.74
C GLN A 56 -0.78 -18.12 2.28
N ARG A 57 -0.57 -16.82 2.05
CA ARG A 57 -0.43 -16.25 0.70
C ARG A 57 0.79 -16.82 -0.03
N GLN A 58 1.94 -16.92 0.65
CA GLN A 58 3.13 -17.54 0.07
C GLN A 58 2.90 -19.03 -0.24
N SER A 59 2.33 -19.80 0.69
CA SER A 59 2.07 -21.22 0.44
C SER A 59 1.14 -21.45 -0.75
N LEU A 60 0.17 -20.56 -0.97
CA LEU A 60 -0.76 -20.63 -2.09
C LEU A 60 -0.03 -20.37 -3.43
N ILE A 61 0.87 -19.39 -3.45
CA ILE A 61 1.72 -19.14 -4.63
C ILE A 61 2.59 -20.36 -4.92
N ASP A 62 3.26 -20.91 -3.90
CA ASP A 62 4.16 -22.06 -4.06
C ASP A 62 3.40 -23.30 -4.56
N TYR A 63 2.18 -23.53 -4.06
CA TYR A 63 1.29 -24.58 -4.56
C TYR A 63 0.99 -24.41 -6.05
N HIS A 64 0.63 -23.21 -6.50
CA HIS A 64 0.35 -22.96 -7.92
C HIS A 64 1.60 -23.03 -8.80
N VAL A 65 2.74 -22.57 -8.30
CA VAL A 65 4.04 -22.71 -8.99
C VAL A 65 4.35 -24.19 -9.19
N GLN A 66 4.23 -25.00 -8.15
CA GLN A 66 4.51 -26.44 -8.22
C GLN A 66 3.50 -27.18 -9.11
N LYS A 67 2.21 -26.84 -9.02
CA LYS A 67 1.14 -27.46 -9.79
C LYS A 67 1.20 -27.15 -11.28
N LEU A 68 1.51 -25.90 -11.63
CA LEU A 68 1.50 -25.40 -13.02
C LEU A 68 2.89 -25.39 -13.66
N GLY A 69 3.96 -25.59 -12.88
CA GLY A 69 5.35 -25.50 -13.36
C GLY A 69 5.70 -24.10 -13.90
N CYS A 70 5.10 -23.05 -13.36
CA CYS A 70 5.18 -21.69 -13.91
C CYS A 70 5.92 -20.72 -13.00
N SER A 71 6.22 -19.51 -13.52
CA SER A 71 6.84 -18.46 -12.73
C SER A 71 5.90 -17.96 -11.63
N ARG A 72 6.49 -17.42 -10.56
CA ARG A 72 5.75 -16.86 -9.41
C ARG A 72 4.70 -15.83 -9.84
N GLU A 73 5.03 -14.96 -10.79
CA GLU A 73 4.10 -13.94 -11.30
C GLU A 73 2.93 -14.55 -12.07
N HIS A 74 3.18 -15.60 -12.85
CA HIS A 74 2.13 -16.30 -13.58
C HIS A 74 1.20 -17.05 -12.61
N ALA A 75 1.75 -17.67 -11.56
CA ALA A 75 0.99 -18.29 -10.49
C ALA A 75 0.09 -17.28 -9.76
N MET A 76 0.59 -16.08 -9.44
CA MET A 76 -0.21 -15.01 -8.83
C MET A 76 -1.37 -14.57 -9.72
N ARG A 77 -1.10 -14.35 -11.02
CA ARG A 77 -2.12 -13.97 -11.99
C ARG A 77 -3.20 -15.06 -12.10
N TYR A 78 -2.78 -16.32 -12.23
CA TYR A 78 -3.68 -17.46 -12.29
C TYR A 78 -4.58 -17.54 -11.05
N ALA A 79 -4.01 -17.42 -9.84
CA ALA A 79 -4.76 -17.49 -8.59
C ALA A 79 -5.83 -16.38 -8.46
N VAL A 80 -5.53 -15.17 -8.96
CA VAL A 80 -6.51 -14.07 -9.01
C VAL A 80 -7.63 -14.37 -9.99
N GLU A 81 -7.30 -14.81 -11.20
CA GLU A 81 -8.30 -15.14 -12.23
C GLU A 81 -9.21 -16.30 -11.80
N ASP A 82 -8.66 -17.32 -11.13
CA ASP A 82 -9.39 -18.46 -10.59
C ASP A 82 -10.41 -17.99 -9.54
N ARG A 83 -9.99 -17.11 -8.62
CA ARG A 83 -10.87 -16.49 -7.62
C ARG A 83 -11.98 -15.63 -8.24
N GLU A 84 -11.64 -14.87 -9.29
CA GLU A 84 -12.59 -14.02 -10.02
C GLU A 84 -13.64 -14.85 -10.76
N ARG A 85 -13.25 -15.98 -11.36
CA ARG A 85 -14.19 -16.95 -11.96
C ARG A 85 -15.12 -17.55 -10.91
N ASP A 86 -14.59 -17.93 -9.75
CA ASP A 86 -15.41 -18.45 -8.65
C ASP A 86 -16.40 -17.41 -8.13
N SER A 87 -16.00 -16.15 -8.04
CA SER A 87 -16.88 -15.05 -7.61
C SER A 87 -18.02 -14.78 -8.58
N ASN A 88 -17.81 -14.97 -9.88
CA ASN A 88 -18.83 -14.77 -10.92
C ASN A 88 -19.79 -15.96 -11.09
N ARG A 89 -19.60 -17.04 -10.33
CA ARG A 89 -20.39 -18.27 -10.45
C ARG A 89 -21.62 -18.29 -9.52
N TRP A 90 -21.76 -17.30 -8.66
CA TRP A 90 -22.82 -17.13 -7.66
C TRP A 90 -23.54 -15.80 -7.89
#